data_AF-A0A383E7U4-F1
#
_entry.id   AF-A0A383E7U4-F1
#
_cell.length_a   1.000
_cell.length_b   1.000
_cell.length_c   1.000
_cell.angle_alpha   90.00
_cell.angle_beta   90.00
_cell.angle_gamma   90.00
#
_symmetry.space_group_name_H-M   'P 1'
#
loop_
_entity.id
_entity.type
_entity.pdbx_description
1 polymer ?
#
loop_
_entity_poly.entity_id
_entity_poly.type
_entity_poly.pdbx_seq_one_letter_code
_entity_poly.pdbx_strand_id
1 'polypeptide(L)'
;YRMDPETGDMLDIRPRAPEGEEAYRWDWVSPSLVSVHDPSVVYLGGNRLFISGDHAESWTRTEDLTRREDRDEMRLMGVFGADVTISRNDGTSNYGEIIVIAESPLDAQVLWVGTDDGNVQVSRDKGRNWTEVSSNIGGVRNGTYVSRILGSRTGAGVAYVALDAHRDGDFEPYVYRTRDFGQTWEPLMANLPSGSVNSMVEPPDNPNVLFVGTEHGLFVSTDAGGQWARMP
;
A
#
# COMPACT_ATOMS: atom_id res chain seq x y z
N TYR A 1 -13.66 9.73 -9.67
CA TYR A 1 -14.14 10.76 -10.61
C TYR A 1 -13.27 11.99 -10.47
N ARG A 2 -13.03 12.71 -11.56
CA ARG A 2 -12.51 14.09 -11.55
C ARG A 2 -13.70 15.03 -11.55
N MET A 3 -13.66 16.07 -10.71
CA MET A 3 -14.72 17.09 -10.65
C MET A 3 -14.11 18.45 -11.01
N ASP A 4 -14.74 19.14 -11.96
CA ASP A 4 -14.48 20.55 -12.19
C ASP A 4 -15.15 21.37 -11.06
N PRO A 5 -14.40 22.17 -10.28
CA PRO A 5 -14.97 22.89 -9.15
C PRO A 5 -15.82 24.10 -9.56
N GLU A 6 -15.67 24.62 -10.79
CA GLU A 6 -16.44 25.76 -11.28
C GLU A 6 -17.77 25.32 -11.91
N THR A 7 -17.75 24.28 -12.75
CA THR A 7 -18.95 23.80 -13.45
C THR A 7 -19.69 22.70 -12.70
N GLY A 8 -18.98 21.96 -11.83
CA GLY A 8 -19.49 20.76 -11.17
C GLY A 8 -19.48 19.51 -12.07
N ASP A 9 -18.91 19.59 -13.28
CA ASP A 9 -18.85 18.46 -14.19
C ASP A 9 -17.99 17.34 -13.62
N MET A 10 -18.50 16.12 -13.70
CA MET A 10 -17.82 14.91 -13.21
C MET A 10 -17.44 14.00 -14.36
N LEU A 11 -16.17 13.59 -14.39
CA LEU A 11 -15.64 12.60 -15.33
C LEU A 11 -15.26 11.33 -14.59
N ASP A 12 -15.72 10.18 -15.08
CA ASP A 12 -15.19 8.88 -14.64
C ASP A 12 -13.76 8.72 -15.15
N ILE A 13 -12.84 8.49 -14.23
CA ILE A 13 -11.40 8.38 -14.52
C ILE A 13 -10.90 6.95 -14.37
N ARG A 14 -11.76 5.99 -13.98
CA ARG A 14 -11.33 4.61 -13.74
C ARG A 14 -11.00 3.93 -15.08
N PRO A 15 -9.76 3.44 -15.28
CA PRO A 15 -9.37 2.69 -16.47
C PRO A 15 -10.21 1.42 -16.65
N ARG A 16 -10.50 1.07 -17.91
CA ARG A 16 -11.15 -0.18 -18.28
C ARG A 16 -10.21 -1.03 -19.11
N ALA A 17 -10.31 -2.34 -18.94
CA ALA A 17 -9.55 -3.27 -19.76
C ALA A 17 -9.97 -3.13 -21.23
N PRO A 18 -9.02 -3.15 -22.19
CA PRO A 18 -9.34 -3.24 -23.61
C PRO A 18 -10.18 -4.49 -23.91
N GLU A 19 -10.91 -4.45 -25.02
CA GLU A 19 -11.71 -5.60 -25.45
C GLU A 19 -10.82 -6.84 -25.66
N GLY A 20 -11.23 -7.96 -25.06
CA GLY A 20 -10.48 -9.23 -25.12
C GLY A 20 -9.40 -9.41 -24.05
N GLU A 21 -9.13 -8.41 -23.21
CA GLU A 21 -8.28 -8.54 -22.03
C GLU A 21 -9.09 -8.89 -20.77
N GLU A 22 -8.42 -9.49 -19.78
CA GLU A 22 -8.99 -9.71 -18.46
C GLU A 22 -9.40 -8.38 -17.80
N ALA A 23 -10.56 -8.35 -17.16
CA ALA A 23 -11.01 -7.19 -16.41
C ALA A 23 -10.03 -6.87 -15.28
N TYR A 24 -9.78 -5.57 -15.03
CA TYR A 24 -8.99 -5.15 -13.88
C TYR A 24 -9.75 -5.40 -12.59
N ARG A 25 -9.00 -5.83 -11.57
CA ARG A 25 -9.49 -5.96 -10.19
C ARG A 25 -9.26 -4.63 -9.47
N TRP A 26 -10.24 -4.26 -8.66
CA TRP A 26 -10.32 -2.97 -7.98
C TRP A 26 -10.84 -3.18 -6.57
N ASP A 27 -10.08 -2.71 -5.59
CA ASP A 27 -10.54 -2.66 -4.21
C ASP A 27 -11.72 -1.70 -4.09
N TRP A 28 -12.59 -1.94 -3.10
CA TRP A 28 -13.71 -1.06 -2.79
C TRP A 28 -13.26 0.40 -2.58
N VAL A 29 -12.12 0.58 -1.92
CA VAL A 29 -11.42 1.85 -1.71
C VAL A 29 -10.06 1.79 -2.40
N SER A 30 -10.09 1.75 -3.73
CA SER A 30 -8.88 1.76 -4.56
C SER A 30 -7.96 2.96 -4.20
N PRO A 31 -6.67 2.73 -3.89
CA PRO A 31 -5.77 3.80 -3.52
C PRO A 31 -5.49 4.71 -4.73
N SER A 32 -5.43 6.00 -4.48
CA SER A 32 -4.99 6.99 -5.47
C SER A 32 -4.05 7.98 -4.81
N LEU A 33 -3.10 8.48 -5.60
CA LEU A 33 -2.07 9.41 -5.15
C LEU A 33 -1.82 10.44 -6.25
N VAL A 34 -1.83 11.72 -5.89
CA VAL A 34 -1.28 12.79 -6.75
C VAL A 34 0.20 12.92 -6.40
N SER A 35 1.06 12.97 -7.41
CA SER A 35 2.50 13.06 -7.18
C SER A 35 2.86 14.32 -6.38
N VAL A 36 3.78 14.17 -5.44
CA VAL A 36 4.32 15.29 -4.66
C VAL A 36 5.30 16.14 -5.47
N HIS A 37 5.79 15.61 -6.59
CA HIS A 37 6.75 16.27 -7.47
C HIS A 37 6.11 16.94 -8.68
N ASP A 38 4.96 16.42 -9.12
CA ASP A 38 4.23 16.97 -10.28
C ASP A 38 2.71 16.78 -10.11
N PRO A 39 1.92 17.85 -9.90
CA PRO A 39 0.48 17.74 -9.69
C PRO A 39 -0.30 17.31 -10.94
N SER A 40 0.32 17.23 -12.13
CA SER A 40 -0.32 16.60 -13.29
C SER A 40 -0.27 15.07 -13.25
N VAL A 41 0.63 14.50 -12.44
CA VAL A 41 0.82 13.06 -12.34
C VAL A 41 -0.10 12.47 -11.28
N VAL A 42 -0.90 11.49 -11.69
CA VAL A 42 -1.84 10.77 -10.82
C VAL A 42 -1.60 9.27 -10.93
N TYR A 43 -1.54 8.63 -9.77
CA TYR A 43 -1.47 7.19 -9.62
C TYR A 43 -2.82 6.64 -9.13
N LEU A 44 -3.22 5.50 -9.67
CA LEU A 44 -4.41 4.78 -9.25
C LEU A 44 -4.10 3.28 -9.17
N GLY A 45 -4.48 2.63 -8.07
CA GLY A 45 -4.20 1.21 -7.82
C GLY A 45 -5.41 0.32 -8.08
N GLY A 46 -5.22 -0.71 -8.89
CA GLY A 46 -6.05 -1.92 -8.94
C GLY A 46 -5.15 -3.13 -8.75
N ASN A 47 -5.34 -4.23 -9.49
CA ASN A 47 -4.29 -5.24 -9.62
C ASN A 47 -3.02 -4.73 -10.36
N ARG A 48 -3.15 -3.60 -11.05
CA ARG A 48 -2.08 -2.90 -11.76
C ARG A 48 -1.96 -1.49 -11.21
N LEU A 49 -0.78 -0.90 -11.30
CA LEU A 49 -0.62 0.53 -11.09
C LEU A 49 -0.94 1.24 -12.42
N PHE A 50 -1.88 2.17 -12.36
CA PHE A 50 -2.21 3.06 -13.46
C PHE A 50 -1.57 4.42 -13.23
N ILE A 51 -0.89 4.93 -14.24
CA ILE A 51 -0.13 6.18 -14.18
C ILE A 51 -0.62 7.12 -15.27
N SER A 52 -1.16 8.27 -14.85
CA SER A 52 -1.52 9.40 -15.71
C SER A 52 -0.49 10.51 -15.51
N GLY A 53 -0.13 11.20 -16.59
CA GLY A 53 0.68 12.43 -16.57
C GLY A 53 -0.08 13.69 -16.96
N ASP A 54 -1.40 13.57 -17.10
CA ASP A 54 -2.29 14.54 -17.71
C ASP A 54 -3.59 14.72 -16.90
N HIS A 55 -3.48 14.78 -15.57
CA HIS A 55 -4.62 15.00 -14.67
C HIS A 55 -5.73 13.95 -14.81
N ALA A 56 -5.34 12.68 -14.92
CA ALA A 56 -6.22 11.52 -15.06
C ALA A 56 -7.06 11.50 -16.35
N GLU A 57 -6.56 12.11 -17.44
CA GLU A 57 -7.21 12.07 -18.77
C GLU A 57 -6.86 10.81 -19.54
N SER A 58 -5.61 10.37 -19.47
CA SER A 58 -5.14 9.12 -20.06
C SER A 58 -4.26 8.34 -19.09
N TRP A 59 -4.16 7.04 -19.32
CA TRP A 59 -3.49 6.12 -18.41
C TRP A 59 -2.53 5.20 -19.17
N THR A 60 -1.32 5.08 -18.63
CA THR A 60 -0.47 3.90 -18.84
C THR A 60 -0.67 2.93 -17.68
N ARG A 61 -0.28 1.66 -17.85
CA ARG A 61 -0.44 0.63 -16.81
C ARG A 61 0.78 -0.27 -16.73
N THR A 62 1.04 -0.79 -15.54
CA THR A 62 2.05 -1.82 -15.31
C THR A 62 1.54 -3.21 -15.72
N GLU A 63 2.43 -4.21 -15.60
CA GLU A 63 1.99 -5.59 -15.40
C GLU A 63 1.17 -5.72 -14.09
N ASP A 64 0.53 -6.87 -13.91
CA ASP A 64 -0.14 -7.18 -12.64
C ASP A 64 0.91 -7.28 -11.53
N LEU A 65 0.80 -6.41 -10.52
CA LEU A 65 1.75 -6.28 -9.41
C LEU A 65 1.33 -7.12 -8.20
N THR A 66 0.33 -7.97 -8.33
CA THR A 66 -0.16 -8.80 -7.23
C THR A 66 0.29 -10.23 -7.45
N ARG A 67 0.06 -11.09 -6.48
CA ARG A 67 0.31 -12.53 -6.59
C ARG A 67 -0.72 -13.23 -7.46
N ARG A 68 -1.77 -12.50 -7.87
CA ARG A 68 -2.91 -13.00 -8.64
C ARG A 68 -3.61 -14.13 -7.90
N GLU A 69 -3.65 -14.03 -6.57
CA GLU A 69 -4.38 -15.00 -5.77
C GLU A 69 -5.88 -14.89 -6.07
N ASP A 70 -6.46 -16.01 -6.47
CA ASP A 70 -7.89 -16.08 -6.79
C ASP A 70 -8.69 -16.36 -5.52
N ARG A 71 -9.54 -15.40 -5.16
CA ARG A 71 -10.48 -15.52 -4.05
C ARG A 71 -11.36 -16.76 -4.15
N ASP A 72 -11.74 -17.17 -5.36
CA ASP A 72 -12.62 -18.31 -5.57
C ASP A 72 -11.95 -19.64 -5.19
N GLU A 73 -10.61 -19.69 -5.27
CA GLU A 73 -9.79 -20.83 -4.87
C GLU A 73 -9.43 -20.81 -3.37
N MET A 74 -9.62 -19.69 -2.70
CA MET A 74 -9.36 -19.55 -1.26
C MET A 74 -10.40 -20.26 -0.42
N ARG A 75 -9.97 -20.81 0.73
CA ARG A 75 -10.86 -21.42 1.71
C ARG A 75 -11.04 -20.53 2.93
N LEU A 76 -12.29 -20.18 3.22
CA LEU A 76 -12.69 -19.55 4.47
C LEU A 76 -13.50 -20.55 5.28
N MET A 77 -13.01 -20.91 6.48
CA MET A 77 -13.67 -21.89 7.35
C MET A 77 -14.02 -23.22 6.65
N GLY A 78 -13.14 -23.64 5.73
CA GLY A 78 -13.29 -24.89 4.96
C GLY A 78 -14.12 -24.79 3.68
N VAL A 79 -14.75 -23.64 3.41
CA VAL A 79 -15.59 -23.39 2.22
C VAL A 79 -14.78 -22.61 1.18
N PHE A 80 -14.80 -23.03 -0.08
CA PHE A 80 -14.17 -22.27 -1.16
C PHE A 80 -14.94 -20.99 -1.47
N GLY A 81 -14.24 -19.92 -1.86
CA GLY A 81 -14.87 -18.69 -2.33
C GLY A 81 -15.86 -18.91 -3.47
N ALA A 82 -15.53 -19.84 -4.38
CA ALA A 82 -16.40 -20.26 -5.48
C ALA A 82 -17.77 -20.79 -5.02
N ASP A 83 -17.83 -21.40 -3.83
CA ASP A 83 -19.02 -22.04 -3.27
C ASP A 83 -19.84 -21.08 -2.37
N VAL A 84 -19.36 -19.87 -2.11
CA VAL A 84 -20.09 -18.87 -1.32
C VAL A 84 -21.23 -18.29 -2.17
N THR A 85 -22.46 -18.46 -1.68
CA THR A 85 -23.69 -18.07 -2.40
C THR A 85 -24.44 -16.92 -1.73
N ILE A 86 -24.35 -16.78 -0.40
CA ILE A 86 -25.00 -15.71 0.37
C ILE A 86 -24.01 -14.57 0.56
N SER A 87 -24.42 -13.34 0.21
CA SER A 87 -23.60 -12.13 0.41
C SER A 87 -22.19 -12.25 -0.18
N ARG A 88 -22.03 -12.98 -1.29
CA ARG A 88 -20.71 -13.30 -1.87
C ARG A 88 -19.84 -12.06 -2.10
N ASN A 89 -20.45 -10.95 -2.51
CA ASN A 89 -19.74 -9.70 -2.83
C ASN A 89 -20.07 -8.57 -1.83
N ASP A 90 -20.64 -8.90 -0.68
CA ASP A 90 -20.92 -7.92 0.36
C ASP A 90 -19.61 -7.60 1.11
N GLY A 91 -19.13 -6.37 0.97
CA GLY A 91 -17.88 -5.89 1.58
C GLY A 91 -16.63 -6.04 0.70
N THR A 92 -16.36 -7.20 0.11
CA THR A 92 -15.26 -7.37 -0.86
C THR A 92 -15.69 -8.20 -2.07
N SER A 93 -15.35 -7.71 -3.26
CA SER A 93 -15.69 -8.37 -4.54
C SER A 93 -14.53 -9.13 -5.16
N ASN A 94 -13.29 -8.84 -4.75
CA ASN A 94 -12.06 -9.30 -5.39
C ASN A 94 -10.95 -9.50 -4.33
N TYR A 95 -9.80 -9.99 -4.78
CA TYR A 95 -8.56 -10.08 -4.01
C TYR A 95 -7.36 -9.96 -4.96
N GLY A 96 -6.18 -9.67 -4.42
CA GLY A 96 -4.97 -9.48 -5.19
C GLY A 96 -4.99 -8.15 -5.90
N GLU A 97 -4.99 -7.09 -5.10
CA GLU A 97 -5.15 -5.67 -5.44
C GLU A 97 -4.13 -4.81 -4.70
N ILE A 98 -3.66 -3.73 -5.34
CA ILE A 98 -2.86 -2.69 -4.70
C ILE A 98 -3.76 -1.91 -3.75
N ILE A 99 -3.36 -1.86 -2.48
CA ILE A 99 -4.08 -1.16 -1.41
C ILE A 99 -3.27 0.00 -0.83
N VAL A 100 -1.98 0.10 -1.16
CA VAL A 100 -1.13 1.24 -0.81
C VAL A 100 -0.25 1.63 -1.99
N ILE A 101 -0.16 2.94 -2.25
CA ILE A 101 0.81 3.56 -3.16
C ILE A 101 1.57 4.61 -2.35
N ALA A 102 2.90 4.62 -2.45
CA ALA A 102 3.73 5.66 -1.85
C ALA A 102 4.80 6.14 -2.85
N GLU A 103 4.94 7.45 -2.97
CA GLU A 103 6.03 8.09 -3.72
C GLU A 103 7.08 8.60 -2.76
N SER A 104 8.36 8.47 -3.11
CA SER A 104 9.42 9.06 -2.30
C SER A 104 9.30 10.58 -2.29
N PRO A 105 9.34 11.24 -1.12
CA PRO A 105 9.32 12.69 -1.05
C PRO A 105 10.61 13.35 -1.58
N LEU A 106 11.67 12.57 -1.85
CA LEU A 106 12.97 13.07 -2.31
C LEU A 106 13.24 12.79 -3.79
N ASP A 107 12.64 11.75 -4.36
CA ASP A 107 12.95 11.29 -5.71
C ASP A 107 11.69 10.77 -6.42
N ALA A 108 11.22 11.53 -7.42
CA ALA A 108 10.07 11.17 -8.25
C ALA A 108 10.24 9.86 -9.03
N GLN A 109 11.46 9.31 -9.11
CA GLN A 109 11.69 7.99 -9.73
C GLN A 109 11.27 6.84 -8.81
N VAL A 110 11.19 7.08 -7.50
CA VAL A 110 11.00 6.02 -6.50
C VAL A 110 9.54 5.93 -6.10
N LEU A 111 8.92 4.80 -6.45
CA LEU A 111 7.55 4.46 -6.10
C LEU A 111 7.52 3.13 -5.36
N TRP A 112 6.57 3.00 -4.46
CA TRP A 112 6.29 1.79 -3.71
C TRP A 112 4.83 1.41 -3.84
N VAL A 113 4.56 0.10 -3.90
CA VAL A 113 3.20 -0.43 -3.81
C VAL A 113 3.13 -1.55 -2.78
N GLY A 114 1.99 -1.62 -2.10
CA GLY A 114 1.63 -2.69 -1.18
C GLY A 114 0.30 -3.29 -1.60
N THR A 115 0.18 -4.61 -1.55
CA THR A 115 -1.03 -5.33 -1.96
C THR A 115 -1.72 -6.03 -0.79
N ASP A 116 -3.00 -6.36 -0.98
CA ASP A 116 -3.79 -7.11 0.00
C ASP A 116 -3.40 -8.59 0.07
N ASP A 117 -2.72 -9.10 -0.96
CA ASP A 117 -2.05 -10.40 -1.04
C ASP A 117 -0.56 -10.37 -0.65
N GLY A 118 -0.10 -9.25 -0.08
CA GLY A 118 1.13 -9.17 0.68
C GLY A 118 2.44 -8.94 -0.10
N ASN A 119 2.36 -8.54 -1.37
CA ASN A 119 3.52 -8.02 -2.09
C ASN A 119 3.86 -6.61 -1.60
N VAL A 120 5.16 -6.37 -1.41
CA VAL A 120 5.75 -5.04 -1.25
C VAL A 120 6.71 -4.88 -2.41
N GLN A 121 6.47 -3.90 -3.27
CA GLN A 121 7.32 -3.69 -4.44
C GLN A 121 7.83 -2.26 -4.53
N VAL A 122 9.02 -2.12 -5.12
CA VAL A 122 9.66 -0.83 -5.37
C VAL A 122 9.98 -0.66 -6.85
N SER A 123 9.71 0.53 -7.38
CA SER A 123 10.23 1.00 -8.66
C SER A 123 11.22 2.13 -8.40
N ARG A 124 12.24 2.23 -9.25
CA ARG A 124 13.29 3.27 -9.21
C ARG A 124 13.42 4.00 -10.54
N ASP A 125 12.40 3.91 -11.38
CA ASP A 125 12.39 4.45 -12.74
C ASP A 125 11.00 4.96 -13.18
N LYS A 126 10.25 5.56 -12.24
CA LYS A 126 8.89 6.09 -12.44
C LYS A 126 7.85 5.02 -12.79
N GLY A 127 7.96 3.84 -12.19
CA GLY A 127 6.98 2.77 -12.33
C GLY A 127 7.12 1.96 -13.61
N ARG A 128 8.24 2.07 -14.35
CA ARG A 128 8.47 1.28 -15.57
C ARG A 128 8.88 -0.15 -15.23
N ASN A 129 9.76 -0.32 -14.26
CA ASN A 129 10.19 -1.61 -13.74
C ASN A 129 9.96 -1.68 -12.22
N TRP A 130 9.65 -2.88 -11.74
CA TRP A 130 9.31 -3.16 -10.35
C TRP A 130 10.14 -4.32 -9.82
N THR A 131 10.54 -4.21 -8.55
CA THR A 131 11.22 -5.28 -7.81
C THR A 131 10.37 -5.64 -6.60
N GLU A 132 10.00 -6.92 -6.49
CA GLU A 132 9.32 -7.49 -5.33
C GLU A 132 10.34 -7.68 -4.20
N VAL A 133 10.01 -7.19 -3.00
CA VAL A 133 10.93 -7.15 -1.85
C VAL A 133 10.31 -7.63 -0.54
N SER A 134 9.05 -8.11 -0.55
CA SER A 134 8.38 -8.63 0.66
C SER A 134 9.02 -9.89 1.19
N SER A 135 9.60 -10.73 0.32
CA SER A 135 10.30 -11.96 0.74
C SER A 135 11.50 -11.70 1.66
N ASN A 136 12.03 -10.47 1.70
CA ASN A 136 13.09 -10.06 2.61
C ASN A 136 12.58 -9.63 4.00
N ILE A 137 11.27 -9.52 4.20
CA ILE A 137 10.66 -9.15 5.49
C ILE A 137 10.50 -10.41 6.35
N GLY A 138 11.29 -10.49 7.42
CA GLY A 138 11.26 -11.61 8.36
C GLY A 138 10.31 -11.39 9.54
N GLY A 139 9.83 -12.48 10.14
CA GLY A 139 9.05 -12.46 11.38
C GLY A 139 7.54 -12.23 11.21
N VAL A 140 7.07 -12.12 9.98
CA VAL A 140 5.65 -12.01 9.60
C VAL A 140 5.31 -13.11 8.58
N ARG A 141 4.05 -13.56 8.57
CA ARG A 141 3.59 -14.57 7.59
C ARG A 141 3.73 -14.02 6.16
N ASN A 142 4.12 -14.88 5.24
CA ASN A 142 4.10 -14.54 3.83
C ASN A 142 2.66 -14.28 3.36
N GLY A 143 2.43 -13.21 2.60
CA GLY A 143 1.09 -12.82 2.13
C GLY A 143 0.28 -11.98 3.12
N THR A 144 0.89 -11.50 4.21
CA THR A 144 0.21 -10.59 5.13
C THR A 144 -0.12 -9.26 4.45
N TYR A 145 -1.33 -8.77 4.69
CA TYR A 145 -1.88 -7.52 4.12
C TYR A 145 -0.96 -6.32 4.41
N VAL A 146 -0.57 -5.56 3.38
CA VAL A 146 0.36 -4.42 3.53
C VAL A 146 -0.40 -3.15 3.96
N SER A 147 -0.64 -2.95 5.25
CA SER A 147 -1.51 -1.84 5.69
C SER A 147 -0.99 -0.45 5.33
N ARG A 148 0.33 -0.19 5.38
CA ARG A 148 0.91 1.14 5.09
C ARG A 148 2.31 1.05 4.50
N ILE A 149 2.64 2.02 3.65
CA ILE A 149 3.99 2.29 3.17
C ILE A 149 4.21 3.80 3.23
N LEU A 150 5.37 4.23 3.71
CA LEU A 150 5.77 5.62 3.78
C LEU A 150 7.20 5.77 3.24
N GLY A 151 7.37 6.51 2.14
CA GLY A 151 8.70 6.95 1.68
C GLY A 151 9.29 7.99 2.65
N SER A 152 10.55 7.84 3.01
CA SER A 152 11.22 8.71 3.98
C SER A 152 11.95 9.88 3.32
N ARG A 153 12.01 11.00 4.05
CA ARG A 153 12.81 12.20 3.73
C ARG A 153 14.26 12.07 4.16
N THR A 154 14.66 10.96 4.78
CA THR A 154 16.04 10.71 5.20
C THR A 154 16.92 10.10 4.11
N GLY A 155 16.31 9.58 3.04
CA GLY A 155 17.00 9.09 1.86
C GLY A 155 16.05 8.40 0.89
N ALA A 156 16.35 8.47 -0.41
CA ALA A 156 15.47 7.92 -1.46
C ALA A 156 15.26 6.39 -1.34
N GLY A 157 16.24 5.67 -0.76
CA GLY A 157 16.13 4.23 -0.48
C GLY A 157 15.50 3.88 0.86
N VAL A 158 15.09 4.87 1.66
CA VAL A 158 14.50 4.67 2.97
C VAL A 158 12.99 4.68 2.86
N ALA A 159 12.35 3.64 3.38
CA ALA A 159 10.90 3.53 3.48
C ALA A 159 10.50 2.77 4.74
N TYR A 160 9.31 3.05 5.22
CA TYR A 160 8.66 2.32 6.31
C TYR A 160 7.51 1.52 5.74
N VAL A 161 7.32 0.30 6.24
CA VAL A 161 6.20 -0.58 5.88
C VAL A 161 5.54 -1.07 7.14
N ALA A 162 4.22 -1.06 7.16
CA ALA A 162 3.42 -1.76 8.14
C ALA A 162 2.63 -2.89 7.46
N LEU A 163 2.54 -4.03 8.14
CA LEU A 163 1.77 -5.18 7.72
C LEU A 163 0.71 -5.49 8.78
N ASP A 164 -0.40 -6.08 8.36
CA ASP A 164 -1.55 -6.30 9.21
C ASP A 164 -2.07 -7.74 9.08
N ALA A 165 -1.92 -8.50 10.17
CA ALA A 165 -2.29 -9.90 10.24
C ALA A 165 -3.53 -10.16 11.12
N HIS A 166 -4.28 -9.11 11.54
CA HIS A 166 -5.38 -9.28 12.50
C HIS A 166 -6.48 -10.22 11.97
N ARG A 167 -6.66 -10.28 10.64
CA ARG A 167 -7.63 -11.16 9.97
C ARG A 167 -7.29 -12.65 10.14
N ASP A 168 -6.03 -12.95 10.46
CA ASP A 168 -5.54 -14.29 10.76
C ASP A 168 -5.44 -14.56 12.27
N GLY A 169 -5.89 -13.63 13.11
CA GLY A 169 -5.81 -13.73 14.57
C GLY A 169 -4.45 -13.37 15.15
N ASP A 170 -3.57 -12.75 14.36
CA ASP A 170 -2.27 -12.24 14.79
C ASP A 170 -2.32 -10.71 14.89
N PHE A 171 -2.13 -10.19 16.09
CA PHE A 171 -2.27 -8.78 16.41
C PHE A 171 -0.92 -8.11 16.69
N GLU A 172 0.20 -8.71 16.28
CA GLU A 172 1.51 -8.06 16.43
C GLU A 172 1.59 -6.79 15.56
N PRO A 173 2.20 -5.70 16.08
CA PRO A 173 2.19 -4.39 15.42
C PRO A 173 3.28 -4.30 14.36
N TYR A 174 3.22 -5.14 13.33
CA TYR A 174 4.27 -5.29 12.31
C TYR A 174 4.63 -3.97 11.63
N VAL A 175 5.79 -3.40 12.01
CA VAL A 175 6.38 -2.20 11.40
C VAL A 175 7.85 -2.47 11.11
N TYR A 176 8.28 -2.12 9.91
CA TYR A 176 9.64 -2.32 9.43
C TYR A 176 10.15 -1.05 8.73
N ARG A 177 11.47 -0.90 8.72
CA ARG A 177 12.19 0.09 7.93
C ARG A 177 13.19 -0.58 7.01
N THR A 178 13.26 -0.10 5.78
CA THR A 178 14.39 -0.35 4.89
C THR A 178 15.22 0.92 4.72
N ARG A 179 16.50 0.76 4.37
CA ARG A 179 17.40 1.86 3.98
C ARG A 179 18.03 1.65 2.60
N ASP A 180 17.66 0.57 1.92
CA ASP A 180 18.32 0.06 0.72
C ASP A 180 17.33 -0.43 -0.35
N PHE A 181 16.18 0.24 -0.44
CA PHE A 181 15.11 -0.11 -1.39
C PHE A 181 14.56 -1.53 -1.16
N GLY A 182 14.45 -1.97 0.09
CA GLY A 182 13.81 -3.22 0.48
C GLY A 182 14.71 -4.46 0.38
N GLN A 183 16.01 -4.28 0.14
CA GLN A 183 16.95 -5.41 0.17
C GLN A 183 17.10 -5.94 1.60
N THR A 184 17.06 -5.06 2.59
CA THR A 184 17.02 -5.41 4.01
C THR A 184 15.92 -4.64 4.74
N TRP A 185 15.37 -5.29 5.77
CA TRP A 185 14.31 -4.76 6.62
C TRP A 185 14.67 -4.90 8.09
N GLU A 186 14.53 -3.80 8.81
CA GLU A 186 14.75 -3.70 10.26
C GLU A 186 13.40 -3.57 10.97
N PRO A 187 13.07 -4.45 11.93
CA PRO A 187 11.83 -4.33 12.68
C PRO A 187 11.87 -3.12 13.62
N LEU A 188 10.78 -2.36 13.67
CA LEU A 188 10.61 -1.17 14.52
C LEU A 188 9.52 -1.36 15.59
N MET A 189 9.23 -2.61 15.95
CA MET A 189 8.10 -2.95 16.82
C MET A 189 8.41 -2.80 18.32
N ALA A 190 9.70 -2.78 18.69
CA ALA A 190 10.25 -2.56 20.04
C ALA A 190 9.27 -2.81 21.20
N ASN A 191 8.72 -1.73 21.77
CA ASN A 191 7.78 -1.74 22.89
C ASN A 191 6.35 -1.30 22.49
N LEU A 192 6.02 -1.34 21.19
CA LEU A 192 4.64 -1.12 20.75
C LEU A 192 3.75 -2.24 21.31
N PRO A 193 2.57 -1.90 21.85
CA PRO A 193 1.61 -2.93 22.21
C PRO A 193 1.05 -3.60 20.95
N SER A 194 0.58 -4.83 21.12
CA SER A 194 -0.24 -5.53 20.14
C SER A 194 -1.40 -4.63 19.67
N GLY A 195 -1.67 -4.63 18.36
CA GLY A 195 -2.71 -3.85 17.69
C GLY A 195 -2.24 -3.40 16.30
N SER A 196 -3.13 -3.48 15.30
CA SER A 196 -2.77 -3.19 13.92
C SER A 196 -2.33 -1.73 13.72
N VAL A 197 -1.29 -1.54 12.91
CA VAL A 197 -0.80 -0.22 12.54
C VAL A 197 -1.58 0.32 11.34
N ASN A 198 -2.26 1.43 11.57
CA ASN A 198 -3.20 2.06 10.64
C ASN A 198 -2.71 3.37 10.06
N SER A 199 -1.64 3.97 10.60
CA SER A 199 -1.05 5.18 10.04
C SER A 199 0.42 5.32 10.46
N MET A 200 1.21 5.92 9.58
CA MET A 200 2.60 6.28 9.85
C MET A 200 2.87 7.68 9.31
N VAL A 201 3.55 8.51 10.09
CA VAL A 201 3.91 9.88 9.66
C VAL A 201 5.32 10.21 10.13
N GLU A 202 6.18 10.60 9.18
CA GLU A 202 7.50 11.17 9.42
C GLU A 202 7.42 12.70 9.24
N PRO A 203 7.66 13.50 10.29
CA PRO A 203 7.73 14.95 10.18
C PRO A 203 8.89 15.40 9.28
N PRO A 204 8.72 16.46 8.48
CA PRO A 204 9.75 16.93 7.56
C PRO A 204 10.99 17.50 8.27
N ASP A 205 10.83 18.04 9.47
CA ASP A 205 11.86 18.83 10.14
C ASP A 205 12.74 18.00 11.10
N ASN A 206 12.36 16.76 11.40
CA ASN A 206 13.11 15.91 12.33
C ASN A 206 13.11 14.43 11.91
N PRO A 207 14.23 13.92 11.37
CA PRO A 207 14.33 12.56 10.87
C PRO A 207 14.32 11.48 11.97
N ASN A 208 14.44 11.89 13.24
CA ASN A 208 14.36 10.97 14.38
C ASN A 208 12.94 10.81 14.90
N VAL A 209 12.00 11.63 14.45
CA VAL A 209 10.61 11.55 14.91
C VAL A 209 9.80 10.70 13.95
N LEU A 210 9.08 9.73 14.49
CA LEU A 210 8.14 8.92 13.73
C LEU A 210 6.86 8.74 14.55
N PHE A 211 5.71 9.02 13.96
CA PHE A 211 4.42 8.76 14.56
C PHE A 211 3.81 7.50 13.96
N VAL A 212 3.21 6.68 14.82
CA VAL A 212 2.46 5.49 14.44
C VAL A 212 1.10 5.54 15.11
N GLY A 213 0.03 5.47 14.33
CA GLY A 213 -1.33 5.26 14.84
C GLY A 213 -1.69 3.79 14.80
N THR A 214 -1.99 3.22 15.96
CA THR A 214 -2.51 1.86 16.09
C THR A 214 -3.98 1.87 16.46
N GLU A 215 -4.62 0.71 16.49
CA GLU A 215 -6.00 0.56 16.99
C GLU A 215 -6.20 1.04 18.44
N HIS A 216 -5.13 1.16 19.23
CA HIS A 216 -5.20 1.47 20.67
C HIS A 216 -4.63 2.83 21.05
N GLY A 217 -4.13 3.59 20.07
CA GLY A 217 -3.72 4.97 20.28
C GLY A 217 -2.66 5.45 19.31
N LEU A 218 -2.23 6.69 19.55
CA LEU A 218 -1.13 7.32 18.86
C LEU A 218 0.17 7.09 19.64
N PHE A 219 1.22 6.72 18.94
CA PHE A 219 2.56 6.52 19.48
C PHE A 219 3.56 7.40 18.74
N VAL A 220 4.58 7.85 19.45
CA VAL A 220 5.68 8.63 18.90
C VAL A 220 7.01 7.98 19.30
N SER A 221 7.91 7.88 18.34
CA SER A 221 9.32 7.62 18.57
C SER A 221 10.11 8.90 18.33
N THR A 222 11.14 9.13 19.15
CA THR A 222 12.09 10.23 18.99
C THR A 222 13.52 9.74 18.67
N ASP A 223 13.65 8.46 18.36
CA ASP A 223 14.90 7.76 18.01
C ASP A 223 14.73 6.90 16.73
N ALA A 224 13.91 7.39 15.80
CA ALA A 224 13.65 6.81 14.48
C ALA A 224 13.06 5.38 14.51
N GLY A 225 12.21 5.08 15.49
CA GLY A 225 11.53 3.80 15.67
C GLY A 225 12.24 2.82 16.61
N GLY A 226 13.24 3.27 17.38
CA GLY A 226 13.95 2.45 18.35
C GLY A 226 13.12 2.17 19.62
N GLN A 227 12.38 3.16 20.11
CA GLN A 227 11.43 3.08 21.21
C GLN A 227 10.22 3.98 20.96
N TRP A 228 9.10 3.63 21.59
CA TRP A 228 7.81 4.30 21.41
C TRP A 228 7.24 4.78 22.73
N ALA A 229 6.75 6.03 22.74
CA ALA A 229 5.95 6.60 23.80
C ALA A 229 4.51 6.75 23.33
N ARG A 230 3.55 6.34 24.16
CA ARG A 230 2.13 6.57 23.90
C ARG A 230 1.80 8.05 24.10
N MET A 231 1.08 8.64 23.16
CA MET A 231 0.56 9.99 23.28
C MET A 231 -0.72 10.01 24.15
N PRO A 232 -0.97 11.08 24.93
CA PRO A 232 -2.15 11.21 25.79
C PRO A 232 -3.49 11.17 25.04
#